data_AF-A0A2E3S2N2-F1
#
_entry.id   AF-A0A2E3S2N2-F1
#
_cell.length_a   1.000
_cell.length_b   1.000
_cell.length_c   1.000
_cell.angle_alpha   90.00
_cell.angle_beta   90.00
_cell.angle_gamma   90.00
#
_symmetry.space_group_name_H-M   'P 1'
#
loop_
_entity.id
_entity.type
_entity.pdbx_description
1 polymer ?
#
loop_
_entity_poly.entity_id
_entity_poly.type
_entity_poly.pdbx_seq_one_letter_code
_entity_poly.pdbx_strand_id
1 'polypeptide(L)' 'MANFIQSDRLPQDYLAELVTGKECSTLKAMRDKGPLCRESFNPQIYEKPIYCYRTLGKVACYAQPDPYGPTTTRVQ' A
#
# COMPACT_ATOMS: atom_id res chain seq x y z
N MET A 1 14.88 21.55 5.45
CA MET A 1 14.55 21.74 4.01
C MET A 1 13.14 21.20 3.80
N ALA A 2 12.15 22.08 3.62
CA ALA A 2 10.76 21.69 3.41
C ALA A 2 10.54 21.47 1.91
N ASN A 3 10.45 20.21 1.48
CA ASN A 3 10.25 19.86 0.07
C ASN A 3 8.77 20.01 -0.32
N PHE A 4 8.32 21.24 -0.52
CA PHE A 4 6.98 21.57 -1.01
C PHE A 4 6.76 21.11 -2.46
N ILE A 5 7.81 21.11 -3.28
CA ILE A 5 7.71 20.87 -4.73
C ILE A 5 7.36 19.41 -5.08
N GLN A 6 7.54 18.46 -4.15
CA GLN A 6 7.33 17.03 -4.42
C GLN A 6 6.10 16.44 -3.71
N SER A 7 5.52 17.16 -2.75
CA SER A 7 4.32 16.71 -2.05
C SER A 7 3.13 17.49 -2.59
N ASP A 8 2.06 16.82 -3.04
CA ASP A 8 0.77 17.43 -3.40
C ASP A 8 0.05 17.99 -2.13
N ARG A 9 0.76 18.67 -1.23
CA ARG A 9 0.27 19.19 0.05
C ARG A 9 0.62 20.67 0.21
N LEU A 10 -0.37 21.46 0.58
CA LEU A 10 -0.25 22.89 0.82
C LEU A 10 0.15 23.19 2.27
N PRO A 11 0.74 24.36 2.59
CA PRO A 11 1.11 24.70 3.97
C PRO A 11 -0.05 24.60 4.97
N GLN A 12 -1.26 24.99 4.55
CA GLN A 12 -2.46 24.84 5.37
C GLN A 12 -2.87 23.38 5.59
N ASP A 13 -2.50 22.48 4.69
CA ASP A 13 -2.78 21.06 4.84
C ASP A 13 -2.00 20.51 6.04
N TYR A 14 -0.70 20.84 6.16
CA TYR A 14 0.13 20.43 7.32
C TYR A 14 -0.43 20.92 8.67
N LEU A 15 -1.03 22.11 8.71
CA LEU A 15 -1.69 22.62 9.91
C LEU A 15 -2.95 21.82 10.23
N ALA A 16 -3.74 21.48 9.21
CA ALA A 16 -4.92 20.64 9.38
C ALA A 16 -4.54 19.22 9.83
N GLU A 17 -3.43 18.66 9.33
CA GLU A 17 -2.89 17.37 9.79
C GLU A 17 -2.52 17.42 11.28
N LEU A 18 -1.87 18.50 11.73
CA LEU A 18 -1.47 18.66 13.13
C LEU A 18 -2.69 18.71 14.08
N VAL A 19 -3.78 19.36 13.64
CA VAL A 19 -5.01 19.48 14.44
C VAL A 19 -5.84 18.20 14.42
N THR A 20 -5.93 17.53 13.26
CA THR A 20 -6.82 16.38 13.08
C THR A 20 -6.15 15.04 13.33
N GLY A 21 -4.81 14.97 13.29
CA GLY A 21 -4.04 13.73 13.34
C GLY A 21 -4.18 12.85 12.09
N LYS A 22 -4.77 13.36 11.01
CA LYS A 22 -5.04 12.63 9.76
C LYS A 22 -4.20 13.21 8.62
N GLU A 23 -3.98 12.45 7.55
CA GLU A 23 -3.35 12.98 6.34
C GLU A 23 -4.36 13.91 5.65
N CYS A 24 -3.99 15.17 5.41
CA CYS A 24 -4.83 16.19 4.79
C CYS A 24 -4.15 16.67 3.51
N SER A 25 -4.92 16.80 2.43
CA SER A 25 -4.41 17.33 1.17
C SER A 25 -5.54 17.97 0.37
N THR A 26 -5.46 19.29 0.22
CA THR A 26 -6.44 20.05 -0.58
C THR A 26 -6.38 19.61 -2.05
N LEU A 27 -5.18 19.45 -2.60
CA LEU A 27 -4.99 19.08 -4.00
C LEU A 27 -5.56 17.68 -4.31
N LYS A 28 -5.31 16.69 -3.45
CA LYS A 28 -5.89 15.34 -3.60
C LYS A 28 -7.40 15.34 -3.40
N ALA A 29 -7.91 16.10 -2.44
CA ALA A 29 -9.35 16.23 -2.23
C ALA A 29 -10.08 16.83 -3.44
N MET A 30 -9.50 17.86 -4.08
CA MET A 30 -10.04 18.44 -5.31
C MET A 30 -10.00 17.47 -6.49
N ARG A 31 -8.92 16.70 -6.64
CA ARG A 31 -8.76 15.71 -7.72
C ARG A 31 -9.73 14.53 -7.57
N ASP A 32 -9.86 14.00 -6.36
CA ASP A 32 -10.67 12.81 -6.08
C ASP A 32 -12.13 13.12 -5.74
N LYS A 33 -12.50 14.40 -5.57
CA LYS A 33 -13.80 14.87 -5.03
C LYS A 33 -14.18 14.22 -3.68
N GLY A 34 -13.18 13.87 -2.88
CA GLY A 34 -13.36 13.23 -1.58
C GLY A 34 -13.05 14.16 -0.40
N PRO A 35 -13.08 13.66 0.84
CA PRO A 35 -12.82 14.48 2.02
C PRO A 35 -11.39 15.03 2.04
N LEU A 36 -11.23 16.22 2.64
CA LEU A 36 -9.95 16.92 2.79
C LEU A 36 -8.92 16.12 3.58
N CYS A 37 -9.37 15.48 4.66
CA CYS A 37 -8.54 14.70 5.55
C CYS A 37 -9.00 13.24 5.56
N ARG A 38 -8.04 12.32 5.42
CA ARG A 38 -8.22 10.88 5.34
C ARG A 38 -7.19 10.18 6.22
N GLU A 39 -7.42 8.91 6.55
CA GLU A 39 -6.43 8.12 7.31
C GLU A 39 -5.13 7.95 6.51
N SER A 40 -5.25 7.69 5.21
CA SER A 40 -4.13 7.74 4.27
C SER A 40 -4.67 7.98 2.87
N PHE A 41 -3.97 8.78 2.08
CA PHE A 41 -4.24 8.91 0.65
C PHE A 41 -3.54 7.84 -0.20
N ASN A 42 -2.55 7.15 0.36
CA ASN A 42 -1.87 6.01 -0.26
C ASN A 42 -1.95 4.81 0.70
N PRO A 43 -3.05 4.05 0.69
CA PRO A 43 -3.12 2.85 1.48
C PRO A 43 -1.98 1.91 1.02
N GLN A 44 -1.21 1.39 1.97
CA GLN A 44 -0.24 0.34 1.69
C GLN A 44 -1.05 -0.90 1.26
N ILE A 45 -1.05 -1.20 -0.03
CA ILE A 45 -1.68 -2.41 -0.55
C ILE A 45 -0.72 -3.54 -0.19
N TYR A 46 -1.07 -4.32 0.83
CA TYR A 46 -0.36 -5.55 1.12
C TYR A 46 -0.69 -6.57 0.02
N GLU A 47 0.22 -6.72 -0.94
CA GLU A 47 0.13 -7.82 -1.90
C GLU A 47 0.17 -9.14 -1.12
N LYS A 48 -0.81 -10.01 -1.41
CA LYS A 48 -0.85 -11.32 -0.76
C LYS A 48 0.40 -12.10 -1.19
N PRO A 49 1.12 -12.73 -0.25
CA PRO A 49 2.30 -13.50 -0.59
C PRO A 49 1.90 -14.67 -1.51
N ILE A 50 2.67 -14.85 -2.58
CA ILE A 50 2.51 -15.98 -3.51
C ILE A 50 3.43 -17.12 -3.05
N TYR A 51 2.94 -18.35 -3.11
CA TYR A 51 3.65 -19.56 -2.71
C TYR A 51 3.99 -20.38 -3.96
N CYS A 52 5.26 -20.38 -4.37
CA CYS A 52 5.73 -21.12 -5.53
C CYS A 52 6.46 -22.40 -5.13
N TYR A 53 6.07 -23.52 -5.76
CA TYR A 53 6.61 -24.85 -5.47
C TYR A 53 7.20 -25.48 -6.74
N ARG A 54 8.28 -26.23 -6.58
CA ARG A 54 8.85 -27.04 -7.67
C ARG A 54 7.93 -28.22 -7.96
N THR A 55 7.57 -28.40 -9.22
CA THR A 55 6.85 -29.59 -9.71
C THR A 55 7.74 -30.34 -10.71
N LEU A 56 7.30 -31.52 -11.18
CA LEU A 56 8.00 -32.27 -12.23
C LEU A 56 8.03 -31.53 -13.59
N GLY A 57 7.17 -30.53 -13.77
CA GLY A 57 7.11 -29.68 -14.94
C GLY A 57 7.58 -28.26 -14.64
N LYS A 58 6.70 -27.28 -14.92
CA LYS A 58 6.96 -25.86 -14.63
C LYS A 58 6.69 -25.56 -13.15
N VAL A 59 7.37 -24.54 -12.62
CA VAL A 59 7.09 -24.02 -11.27
C VAL A 59 5.62 -23.58 -11.22
N ALA A 60 4.89 -24.07 -10.21
CA ALA A 60 3.50 -23.73 -9.98
C ALA A 60 3.41 -22.79 -8.77
N CYS A 61 2.71 -21.67 -8.94
CA CYS A 61 2.55 -20.64 -7.93
C CYS A 61 1.08 -20.56 -7.51
N TYR A 62 0.84 -20.54 -6.21
CA TYR A 62 -0.49 -20.56 -5.61
C TYR A 62 -0.67 -19.39 -4.64
N ALA A 63 -1.93 -18.98 -4.45
CA ALA A 63 -2.28 -17.91 -3.50
C ALA A 63 -2.32 -18.38 -2.04
N GLN A 64 -2.34 -19.70 -1.81
CA GLN A 64 -2.39 -20.33 -0.49
C GLN A 64 -1.21 -21.30 -0.35
N PRO A 65 -0.67 -21.47 0.88
CA PRO A 65 0.36 -22.45 1.15
C PRO A 65 -0.20 -23.88 1.06
N ASP A 66 0.69 -24.84 0.81
CA ASP A 66 0.36 -26.28 0.79
C ASP A 66 -0.27 -26.73 2.14
N PRO A 67 -1.53 -27.22 2.16
CA PRO A 67 -2.21 -27.63 3.38
C PRO A 67 -1.66 -28.93 3.98
N TYR A 68 -0.89 -29.73 3.23
CA TYR A 68 -0.39 -31.04 3.66
C TYR A 68 1.07 -31.02 4.15
N GLY A 69 1.67 -29.83 4.29
CA GLY A 69 3.06 -29.64 4.72
C GLY A 69 4.08 -29.72 3.57
N PRO A 70 5.39 -29.53 3.83
CA PRO A 70 6.41 -29.37 2.78
C PRO A 70 6.80 -30.72 2.16
N THR A 71 5.86 -31.37 1.49
CA THR A 71 6.18 -32.48 0.57
C THR A 71 6.90 -31.96 -0.68
N THR A 72 6.74 -30.66 -0.97
CA THR A 72 7.33 -29.98 -2.13
C THR A 72 8.29 -28.87 -1.69
N THR A 73 9.44 -28.75 -2.35
CA THR A 73 10.43 -27.71 -2.06
C THR A 73 9.93 -26.36 -2.57
N ARG A 74 9.70 -25.41 -1.65
CA ARG A 74 9.36 -24.02 -1.99
C ARG A 74 10.54 -23.35 -2.69
N VAL A 75 10.25 -22.60 -3.75
CA VAL A 75 11.23 -21.74 -4.42
C VAL A 75 11.25 -20.39 -3.69
N GLN A 76 12.43 -19.98 -3.22
CA GLN A 76 12.69 -18.64 -2.67
C GLN A 76 13.16 -17.69 -3.76
#